data_AF-A0A1M5AWU1-F1
#
_entry.id   AF-A0A1M5AWU1-F1
#
_cell.length_a   1.000
_cell.length_b   1.000
_cell.length_c   1.000
_cell.angle_alpha   90.00
_cell.angle_beta   90.00
_cell.angle_gamma   90.00
#
_symmetry.space_group_name_H-M   'P 1'
#
loop_
_entity.id
_entity.type
_entity.pdbx_description
1 polymer ?
#
loop_
_entity_poly.entity_id
_entity_poly.type
_entity_poly.pdbx_seq_one_letter_code
_entity_poly.pdbx_strand_id
1 'polypeptide(L)'
;MILLENKWIKLFFFILFIPNFIFSQKESDLYYKEAIQLIEKGSNLEEANTLLDRAIQSDSLNRNYLILKSKVLYLKSDCSNSFRYLNKVILMDKKFTDSTAIFFSDLSDCLKDKATAIEVLKDHLDKTKSALVKVRLAQKYFLNNQHEEAIRLYQEYVRDHPKDIEATIDLARIFFTIKNEDRAITALQNSLKIQPDNVMLLSYLFSLYAHLKRYEEAIVIVNNIIKNEYKLEHIINRSILFELVDKTHEAYEDFKRIVKLDPCNSEYYIKILQYEFDHKLYDQVIQSSNKFMACDSKNEAIVLDGLYTSLFFCNDYKKGLFYLDKRMEQNPNTFNPNYIKILTLLKSKNYAPLIDYAKKAYNATDATAENKLKVNFLLLGYYLLVEDYSGFAKNWKSGDNKGIDEFWNLKVVENANLTQVEVTIDFDKTAGIINTTLSIPLKIVQLLKDNYGVNLIDIK
;
A
#
# COMPACT_ATOMS: atom_id res chain seq x y z
N MET A 1 -62.27 18.98 59.75
CA MET A 1 -63.36 18.48 60.62
C MET A 1 -64.64 18.65 59.80
N ILE A 2 -65.29 17.63 59.24
CA ILE A 2 -65.61 16.27 59.68
C ILE A 2 -65.62 15.37 58.41
N LEU A 3 -65.35 14.05 58.59
CA LEU A 3 -65.35 12.95 57.59
C LEU A 3 -63.97 12.42 57.13
N LEU A 4 -63.07 12.06 58.06
CA LEU A 4 -61.98 11.12 57.77
C LEU A 4 -61.71 10.12 58.91
N GLU A 5 -62.74 9.67 59.62
CA GLU A 5 -62.62 8.63 60.67
C GLU A 5 -63.36 7.33 60.37
N ASN A 6 -63.87 7.14 59.14
CA ASN A 6 -64.52 5.89 58.80
C ASN A 6 -63.49 4.88 58.24
N LYS A 7 -63.10 3.88 59.06
CA LYS A 7 -62.20 2.78 58.65
C LYS A 7 -62.66 2.13 57.34
N TRP A 8 -63.97 2.07 57.10
CA TRP A 8 -64.55 1.52 55.88
C TRP A 8 -64.33 2.38 54.64
N ILE A 9 -64.25 3.72 54.76
CA ILE A 9 -63.93 4.60 53.63
C ILE A 9 -62.45 4.45 53.25
N LYS A 10 -61.55 4.34 54.23
CA LYS A 10 -60.13 4.02 53.97
C LYS A 10 -59.98 2.62 53.34
N LEU A 11 -60.72 1.62 53.82
CA LEU A 11 -60.73 0.26 53.26
C LEU A 11 -61.34 0.22 51.85
N PHE A 12 -62.38 1.01 51.58
CA PHE A 12 -63.07 1.09 50.29
C PHE A 12 -62.21 1.78 49.22
N PHE A 13 -61.51 2.87 49.59
CA PHE A 13 -60.47 3.45 48.74
C PHE A 13 -59.29 2.47 48.55
N PHE A 14 -58.91 1.70 49.57
CA PHE A 14 -57.90 0.64 49.45
C PHE A 14 -58.33 -0.46 48.45
N ILE A 15 -59.59 -0.90 48.50
CA ILE A 15 -60.10 -2.01 47.69
C ILE A 15 -60.40 -1.59 46.24
N LEU A 16 -60.74 -0.34 45.97
CA LEU A 16 -60.96 0.16 44.60
C LEU A 16 -59.67 0.59 43.89
N PHE A 17 -58.69 1.12 44.61
CA PHE A 17 -57.44 1.59 43.99
C PHE A 17 -56.40 0.49 43.78
N ILE A 18 -56.32 -0.53 44.64
CA ILE A 18 -55.31 -1.59 44.51
C ILE A 18 -55.49 -2.43 43.24
N PRO A 19 -56.70 -2.90 42.86
CA PRO A 19 -56.89 -3.68 41.63
C PRO A 19 -56.62 -2.85 40.37
N ASN A 20 -57.08 -1.60 40.33
CA ASN A 20 -56.83 -0.69 39.21
C ASN A 20 -55.35 -0.31 39.08
N PHE A 21 -54.65 -0.14 40.19
CA PHE A 21 -53.21 0.14 40.23
C PHE A 21 -52.36 -1.08 39.81
N ILE A 22 -52.73 -2.28 40.26
CA ILE A 22 -52.05 -3.53 39.85
C ILE A 22 -52.31 -3.82 38.37
N PHE A 23 -53.52 -3.56 37.88
CA PHE A 23 -53.87 -3.76 36.47
C PHE A 23 -53.13 -2.75 35.57
N SER A 24 -53.08 -1.47 35.97
CA SER A 24 -52.36 -0.42 35.22
C SER A 24 -50.83 -0.59 35.25
N GLN A 25 -50.26 -1.16 36.32
CA GLN A 25 -48.85 -1.53 36.35
C GLN A 25 -48.52 -2.68 35.39
N LYS A 26 -49.32 -3.75 35.37
CA LYS A 26 -49.13 -4.87 34.44
C LYS A 26 -49.20 -4.45 32.97
N GLU A 27 -50.10 -3.53 32.66
CA GLU A 27 -50.24 -2.97 31.30
C GLU A 27 -49.03 -2.10 30.92
N SER A 28 -48.45 -1.39 31.88
CA SER A 28 -47.28 -0.52 31.65
C SER A 28 -45.98 -1.29 31.48
N ASP A 29 -45.82 -2.39 32.21
CA ASP A 29 -44.72 -3.35 32.01
C ASP A 29 -44.79 -4.00 30.61
N LEU A 30 -45.99 -4.16 30.05
CA LEU A 30 -46.18 -4.67 28.69
C LEU A 30 -45.71 -3.64 27.65
N TYR A 31 -46.14 -2.38 27.76
CA TYR A 31 -45.67 -1.30 26.88
C TYR A 31 -44.13 -1.15 26.94
N TYR A 32 -43.54 -1.27 28.13
CA TYR A 32 -42.09 -1.25 28.30
C TYR A 32 -41.39 -2.40 27.55
N LYS A 33 -41.90 -3.63 27.67
CA LYS A 33 -41.33 -4.81 26.97
C LYS A 33 -41.48 -4.70 25.45
N GLU A 34 -42.63 -4.24 24.96
CA GLU A 34 -42.86 -4.01 23.53
C GLU A 34 -41.91 -2.94 22.98
N ALA A 35 -41.67 -1.86 23.74
CA ALA A 35 -40.70 -0.84 23.36
C ALA A 35 -39.27 -1.40 23.24
N ILE A 36 -38.84 -2.29 24.16
CA ILE A 36 -37.54 -2.97 24.06
C ILE A 36 -37.45 -3.79 22.77
N GLN A 37 -38.46 -4.60 22.47
CA GLN A 37 -38.47 -5.45 21.29
C GLN A 37 -38.40 -4.64 19.99
N LEU A 38 -39.08 -3.50 19.92
CA LEU A 38 -39.00 -2.60 18.77
C LEU A 38 -37.59 -2.04 18.58
N ILE A 39 -36.91 -1.65 19.67
CA ILE A 39 -35.54 -1.14 19.62
C ILE A 39 -34.56 -2.24 19.18
N GLU A 40 -34.67 -3.45 19.73
CA GLU A 40 -33.80 -4.58 19.40
C GLU A 40 -33.94 -5.03 17.94
N LYS A 41 -35.15 -4.94 17.37
CA LYS A 41 -35.42 -5.25 15.96
C LYS A 41 -34.99 -4.13 14.99
N GLY A 42 -34.39 -3.03 15.48
CA GLY A 42 -34.07 -1.86 14.66
C GLY A 42 -35.32 -1.18 14.08
N SER A 43 -36.47 -1.33 14.73
CA SER A 43 -37.79 -0.84 14.27
C SER A 43 -38.05 0.61 14.70
N ASN A 44 -39.22 1.13 14.30
CA ASN A 44 -39.65 2.53 14.41
C ASN A 44 -39.48 3.15 15.81
N LEU A 45 -38.49 4.04 15.95
CA LEU A 45 -38.19 4.76 17.21
C LEU A 45 -39.36 5.63 17.68
N GLU A 46 -40.26 6.08 16.80
CA GLU A 46 -41.43 6.86 17.19
C GLU A 46 -42.46 6.03 17.95
N GLU A 47 -42.66 4.79 17.52
CA GLU A 47 -43.59 3.87 18.15
C GLU A 47 -43.07 3.47 19.54
N ALA A 48 -41.78 3.10 19.63
CA ALA A 48 -41.13 2.84 20.91
C ALA A 48 -41.21 4.07 21.86
N ASN A 49 -41.01 5.28 21.33
CA ASN A 49 -41.13 6.51 22.09
C ASN A 49 -42.55 6.71 22.66
N THR A 50 -43.58 6.43 21.86
CA THR A 50 -45.00 6.55 22.25
C THR A 50 -45.40 5.51 23.29
N LEU A 51 -44.95 4.26 23.14
CA LEU A 51 -45.18 3.20 24.14
C LEU A 51 -44.55 3.55 25.48
N LEU A 52 -43.35 4.14 25.47
CA LEU A 52 -42.68 4.60 26.68
C LEU A 52 -43.39 5.80 27.33
N ASP A 53 -44.01 6.70 26.56
CA ASP A 53 -44.84 7.77 27.14
C ASP A 53 -46.03 7.20 27.91
N ARG A 54 -46.67 6.14 27.40
CA ARG A 54 -47.76 5.44 28.10
C ARG A 54 -47.27 4.73 29.35
N ALA A 55 -46.13 4.04 29.28
CA ALA A 55 -45.54 3.37 30.44
C ALA A 55 -45.18 4.37 31.56
N ILE A 56 -44.61 5.52 31.19
CA ILE A 56 -44.24 6.60 32.13
C ILE A 56 -45.48 7.30 32.70
N GLN A 57 -46.57 7.40 31.95
CA GLN A 57 -47.82 8.00 32.46
C GLN A 57 -48.39 7.21 33.66
N SER A 58 -48.27 5.88 33.63
CA SER A 58 -48.74 5.01 34.72
C SER A 58 -47.77 4.96 35.90
N ASP A 59 -46.46 4.86 35.63
CA ASP A 59 -45.42 4.90 36.66
C ASP A 59 -44.30 5.89 36.28
N SER A 60 -44.51 7.15 36.65
CA SER A 60 -43.63 8.25 36.27
C SER A 60 -42.26 8.23 36.97
N LEU A 61 -42.09 7.38 37.97
CA LEU A 61 -40.88 7.22 38.77
C LEU A 61 -40.16 5.90 38.49
N ASN A 62 -40.65 5.09 37.56
CA ASN A 62 -39.99 3.86 37.19
C ASN A 62 -38.63 4.14 36.51
N ARG A 63 -37.55 3.78 37.20
CA ARG A 63 -36.18 3.97 36.73
C ARG A 63 -35.94 3.39 35.34
N ASN A 64 -36.42 2.17 35.10
CA ASN A 64 -36.13 1.45 33.86
C ASN A 64 -36.84 2.09 32.66
N TYR A 65 -38.05 2.61 32.86
CA TYR A 65 -38.79 3.33 31.83
C TYR A 65 -38.10 4.64 31.47
N LEU A 66 -37.67 5.40 32.49
CA LEU A 66 -36.98 6.67 32.31
C LEU A 66 -35.62 6.50 31.61
N ILE A 67 -34.85 5.49 31.96
CA ILE A 67 -33.58 5.18 31.28
C ILE A 67 -33.81 4.79 29.82
N LEU A 68 -34.78 3.91 29.56
CA LEU A 68 -35.06 3.47 28.19
C LEU A 68 -35.60 4.63 27.33
N LYS A 69 -36.48 5.45 27.89
CA LYS A 69 -36.97 6.68 27.25
C LYS A 69 -35.82 7.63 26.92
N SER A 70 -34.90 7.83 27.86
CA SER A 70 -33.70 8.63 27.63
C SER A 70 -32.85 8.06 26.48
N LYS A 71 -32.64 6.74 26.41
CA LYS A 71 -31.92 6.08 25.30
C LYS A 71 -32.60 6.27 23.95
N VAL A 72 -33.93 6.10 23.88
CA VAL A 72 -34.69 6.31 22.64
C VAL A 72 -34.56 7.75 22.17
N LEU A 73 -34.71 8.72 23.07
CA LEU A 73 -34.55 10.14 22.74
C LEU A 73 -33.13 10.47 22.27
N TYR A 74 -32.11 9.87 22.90
CA TYR A 74 -30.72 10.00 22.48
C TYR A 74 -30.49 9.46 21.06
N LEU A 75 -31.02 8.27 20.73
CA LEU A 75 -30.96 7.70 19.38
C LEU A 75 -31.67 8.57 18.34
N LYS A 76 -32.72 9.30 18.76
CA LYS A 76 -33.41 10.31 17.94
C LYS A 76 -32.68 11.66 17.88
N SER A 77 -31.48 11.76 18.44
CA SER A 77 -30.69 13.00 18.57
C SER A 77 -31.36 14.11 19.41
N ASP A 78 -32.38 13.77 20.21
CA ASP A 78 -33.02 14.70 21.16
C ASP A 78 -32.31 14.64 22.52
N CYS A 79 -31.12 15.23 22.57
CA CYS A 79 -30.26 15.15 23.75
C CYS A 79 -30.78 15.96 24.95
N SER A 80 -31.53 17.04 24.71
CA SER A 80 -32.09 17.86 25.80
C SER A 80 -33.16 17.11 26.59
N ASN A 81 -34.14 16.51 25.90
CA ASN A 81 -35.16 15.72 26.58
C ASN A 81 -34.59 14.42 27.12
N SER A 82 -33.68 13.76 26.38
CA SER A 82 -32.96 12.60 26.88
C SER A 82 -32.28 12.88 28.22
N PHE A 83 -31.61 14.03 28.35
CA PHE A 83 -30.92 14.43 29.57
C PHE A 83 -31.88 14.69 30.71
N ARG A 84 -33.02 15.34 30.44
CA ARG A 84 -34.06 15.57 31.44
C ARG A 84 -34.54 14.27 32.09
N TYR A 85 -34.79 13.23 31.29
CA TYR A 85 -35.25 11.93 31.80
C TYR A 85 -34.14 11.20 32.59
N LEU A 86 -32.90 11.25 32.12
CA LEU A 86 -31.79 10.60 32.82
C LEU A 86 -31.38 11.33 34.11
N ASN A 87 -31.40 12.66 34.10
CA ASN A 87 -31.14 13.46 35.28
C ASN A 87 -32.18 13.20 36.37
N LYS A 88 -33.45 12.96 35.99
CA LYS A 88 -34.49 12.53 36.94
C LYS A 88 -34.09 11.23 37.65
N VAL A 89 -33.54 10.27 36.91
CA VAL A 89 -33.06 8.99 37.48
C VAL A 89 -31.93 9.21 38.48
N ILE A 90 -30.96 10.06 38.15
CA ILE A 90 -29.80 10.35 39.01
C ILE A 90 -30.22 11.10 40.29
N LEU A 91 -31.15 12.04 40.19
CA LEU A 91 -31.65 12.77 41.37
C LEU A 91 -32.44 11.89 42.33
N MET A 92 -33.13 10.86 41.81
CA MET A 92 -33.90 9.92 42.62
C MET A 92 -33.02 8.87 43.29
N ASP A 93 -32.00 8.39 42.58
CA ASP A 93 -31.16 7.28 43.01
C ASP A 93 -29.74 7.76 43.25
N LYS A 94 -29.34 7.87 44.53
CA LYS A 94 -27.95 8.21 44.89
C LYS A 94 -26.95 7.12 44.51
N LYS A 95 -27.40 5.92 44.07
CA LYS A 95 -26.58 4.76 43.71
C LYS A 95 -27.10 4.09 42.42
N PHE A 96 -26.83 4.70 41.28
CA PHE A 96 -27.12 4.12 39.96
C PHE A 96 -25.98 3.20 39.45
N THR A 97 -26.23 2.49 38.35
CA THR A 97 -25.29 1.53 37.76
C THR A 97 -24.20 2.22 36.93
N ASP A 98 -23.06 1.54 36.73
CA ASP A 98 -21.97 1.98 35.83
C ASP A 98 -22.50 2.33 34.43
N SER A 99 -23.37 1.48 33.88
CA SER A 99 -24.00 1.73 32.58
C SER A 99 -24.82 3.00 32.51
N THR A 100 -25.43 3.41 33.64
CA THR A 100 -26.20 4.65 33.74
C THR A 100 -25.26 5.85 33.85
N ALA A 101 -24.17 5.73 34.62
CA ALA A 101 -23.13 6.74 34.74
C ALA A 101 -22.47 7.06 33.39
N ILE A 102 -22.09 6.01 32.65
CA ILE A 102 -21.46 6.10 31.34
C ILE A 102 -22.42 6.72 30.34
N PHE A 103 -23.67 6.24 30.30
CA PHE A 103 -24.68 6.81 29.40
C PHE A 103 -24.96 8.28 29.71
N PHE A 104 -24.97 8.68 30.98
CA PHE A 104 -25.09 10.09 31.34
C PHE A 104 -23.92 10.92 30.84
N SER A 105 -22.69 10.41 30.98
CA SER A 105 -21.51 11.07 30.44
C SER A 105 -21.54 11.22 28.92
N ASP A 106 -21.98 10.20 28.17
CA ASP A 106 -22.12 10.25 26.71
C ASP A 106 -23.19 11.26 26.26
N LEU A 107 -24.24 11.41 27.06
CA LEU A 107 -25.31 12.36 26.83
C LEU A 107 -24.89 13.81 27.12
N SER A 108 -24.14 14.03 28.19
CA SER A 108 -23.52 15.32 28.50
C SER A 108 -22.60 15.80 27.36
N ASP A 109 -21.88 14.88 26.69
CA ASP A 109 -21.10 15.22 25.50
C ASP A 109 -21.99 15.64 24.32
N CYS A 110 -23.14 15.00 24.11
CA CYS A 110 -24.10 15.44 23.10
C CYS A 110 -24.61 16.86 23.37
N LEU A 111 -24.75 17.23 24.65
CA LEU A 111 -25.10 18.58 25.08
C LEU A 111 -23.92 19.56 25.06
N LYS A 112 -22.70 19.09 24.69
CA LYS A 112 -21.44 19.85 24.75
C LYS A 112 -21.06 20.31 26.16
N ASP A 113 -21.62 19.69 27.20
CA ASP A 113 -21.30 19.94 28.60
C ASP A 113 -20.30 18.90 29.12
N LYS A 114 -19.04 19.11 28.73
CA LYS A 114 -17.95 18.18 29.00
C LYS A 114 -17.54 18.13 30.47
N ALA A 115 -17.83 19.18 31.25
CA ALA A 115 -17.43 19.26 32.66
C ALA A 115 -18.30 18.34 33.52
N THR A 116 -19.62 18.39 33.31
CA THR A 116 -20.59 17.55 34.03
C THR A 116 -20.36 16.06 33.74
N ALA A 117 -20.00 15.72 32.50
CA ALA A 117 -19.63 14.35 32.11
C ALA A 117 -18.52 13.77 33.01
N ILE A 118 -17.45 14.54 33.21
CA ILE A 118 -16.29 14.14 34.02
C ILE A 118 -16.65 14.09 35.50
N GLU A 119 -17.40 15.07 36.01
CA GLU A 119 -17.77 15.13 37.42
C GLU A 119 -18.60 13.92 37.85
N VAL A 120 -19.61 13.54 37.06
CA VAL A 120 -20.46 12.37 37.34
C VAL A 120 -19.66 11.07 37.33
N LEU A 121 -18.79 10.89 36.33
CA LEU A 121 -17.95 9.70 36.26
C LEU A 121 -16.93 9.65 37.42
N LYS A 122 -16.38 10.79 37.82
CA LYS A 122 -15.44 10.88 38.95
C LYS A 122 -16.11 10.53 40.28
N ASP A 123 -17.24 11.16 40.59
CA ASP A 123 -18.02 10.86 41.82
C ASP A 123 -18.46 9.39 41.86
N HIS A 124 -18.92 8.86 40.72
CA HIS A 124 -19.34 7.46 40.62
C HIS A 124 -18.16 6.49 40.76
N LEU A 125 -17.01 6.81 40.16
CA LEU A 125 -15.77 6.03 40.33
C LEU A 125 -15.32 6.04 41.79
N ASP A 126 -15.41 7.17 42.49
CA ASP A 126 -14.99 7.28 43.88
C ASP A 126 -15.80 6.38 44.82
N LYS A 127 -17.10 6.23 44.54
CA LYS A 127 -18.03 5.38 45.30
C LYS A 127 -17.93 3.89 44.97
N THR A 128 -17.75 3.54 43.69
CA THR A 128 -17.84 2.15 43.22
C THR A 128 -16.50 1.47 43.00
N LYS A 129 -15.44 2.26 42.77
CA LYS A 129 -14.12 1.79 42.32
C LYS A 129 -14.19 0.90 41.06
N SER A 130 -15.21 1.07 40.23
CA SER A 130 -15.40 0.25 39.02
C SER A 130 -14.29 0.51 37.98
N ALA A 131 -13.71 -0.58 37.48
CA ALA A 131 -12.69 -0.55 36.44
C ALA A 131 -13.24 -0.02 35.09
N LEU A 132 -14.48 -0.37 34.73
CA LEU A 132 -15.13 0.09 33.49
C LEU A 132 -15.30 1.62 33.48
N VAL A 133 -15.81 2.16 34.58
CA VAL A 133 -15.96 3.61 34.80
C VAL A 133 -14.60 4.31 34.79
N LYS A 134 -13.54 3.68 35.34
CA LYS A 134 -12.18 4.22 35.28
C LYS A 134 -11.70 4.44 33.84
N VAL A 135 -11.87 3.44 32.97
CA VAL A 135 -11.54 3.54 31.53
C VAL A 135 -12.35 4.64 30.86
N ARG A 136 -13.67 4.66 31.09
CA ARG A 136 -14.54 5.68 30.49
C ARG A 136 -14.18 7.10 30.94
N LEU A 137 -13.87 7.31 32.22
CA LEU A 137 -13.38 8.58 32.73
C LEU A 137 -12.06 8.99 32.07
N ALA A 138 -11.12 8.04 31.92
CA ALA A 138 -9.86 8.29 31.23
C ALA A 138 -10.06 8.71 29.76
N GLN A 139 -11.01 8.09 29.05
CA GLN A 139 -11.41 8.47 27.69
C GLN A 139 -11.95 9.91 27.65
N LYS A 140 -12.82 10.29 28.59
CA LYS A 140 -13.34 11.66 28.65
C LYS A 140 -12.24 12.68 28.95
N TYR A 141 -11.32 12.38 29.87
CA TYR A 141 -10.15 13.22 30.10
C TYR A 141 -9.32 13.42 28.83
N PHE A 142 -9.09 12.35 28.06
CA PHE A 142 -8.36 12.45 26.80
C PHE A 142 -9.08 13.32 25.77
N LEU A 143 -10.39 13.14 25.57
CA LEU A 143 -11.20 13.95 24.66
C LEU A 143 -11.31 15.43 25.06
N ASN A 144 -11.00 15.74 26.33
CA ASN A 144 -10.90 17.09 26.86
C ASN A 144 -9.48 17.64 26.92
N ASN A 145 -8.50 16.99 26.28
CA ASN A 145 -7.08 17.37 26.32
C ASN A 145 -6.47 17.36 27.73
N GLN A 146 -7.12 16.72 28.71
CA GLN A 146 -6.60 16.53 30.06
C GLN A 146 -5.72 15.26 30.09
N HIS A 147 -4.62 15.30 29.33
CA HIS A 147 -3.81 14.12 29.03
C HIS A 147 -3.18 13.48 30.27
N GLU A 148 -2.75 14.26 31.27
CA GLU A 148 -2.11 13.75 32.48
C GLU A 148 -3.05 12.87 33.32
N GLU A 149 -4.30 13.33 33.53
CA GLU A 149 -5.30 12.55 34.26
C GLU A 149 -5.71 11.29 33.49
N ALA A 150 -5.85 11.39 32.17
CA ALA A 150 -6.11 10.23 31.32
C ALA A 150 -4.99 9.19 31.45
N ILE A 151 -3.72 9.62 31.34
CA ILE A 151 -2.54 8.75 31.48
C ILE A 151 -2.54 8.08 32.86
N ARG A 152 -2.76 8.83 33.94
CA ARG A 152 -2.77 8.28 35.31
C ARG A 152 -3.79 7.16 35.46
N LEU A 153 -5.04 7.39 35.04
CA LEU A 153 -6.11 6.40 35.14
C LEU A 153 -5.86 5.17 34.26
N TYR A 154 -5.38 5.37 33.02
CA TYR A 154 -5.03 4.26 32.15
C TYR A 154 -3.85 3.44 32.66
N GLN A 155 -2.83 4.08 33.25
CA GLN A 155 -1.69 3.36 33.83
C GLN A 155 -2.10 2.50 35.02
N GLU A 156 -2.94 3.03 35.91
CA GLU A 156 -3.52 2.23 36.99
C GLU A 156 -4.32 1.06 36.43
N TYR A 157 -5.19 1.31 35.45
CA TYR A 157 -6.03 0.27 34.86
C TYR A 157 -5.21 -0.84 34.16
N VAL A 158 -4.26 -0.47 33.30
CA VAL A 158 -3.41 -1.43 32.56
C VAL A 158 -2.54 -2.26 33.51
N ARG A 159 -2.07 -1.68 34.62
CA ARG A 159 -1.35 -2.43 35.66
C ARG A 159 -2.22 -3.53 36.27
N ASP A 160 -3.48 -3.22 36.55
CA ASP A 160 -4.42 -4.13 37.20
C ASP A 160 -5.05 -5.12 36.19
N HIS A 161 -5.09 -4.75 34.90
CA HIS A 161 -5.66 -5.52 33.79
C HIS A 161 -4.67 -5.68 32.63
N PRO A 162 -3.52 -6.35 32.83
CA PRO A 162 -2.40 -6.37 31.88
C PRO A 162 -2.69 -7.10 30.55
N LYS A 163 -3.81 -7.83 30.45
CA LYS A 163 -4.24 -8.52 29.22
C LYS A 163 -5.23 -7.70 28.38
N ASP A 164 -5.72 -6.56 28.89
CA ASP A 164 -6.59 -5.67 28.14
C ASP A 164 -5.77 -4.84 27.13
N ILE A 165 -5.82 -5.29 25.88
CA ILE A 165 -5.05 -4.68 24.79
C ILE A 165 -5.62 -3.32 24.39
N GLU A 166 -6.92 -3.12 24.48
CA GLU A 166 -7.58 -1.88 24.06
C GLU A 166 -7.14 -0.73 24.96
N ALA A 167 -7.11 -0.96 26.27
CA ALA A 167 -6.63 0.03 27.23
C ALA A 167 -5.13 0.37 27.03
N THR A 168 -4.31 -0.62 26.67
CA THR A 168 -2.89 -0.39 26.35
C THR A 168 -2.74 0.47 25.09
N ILE A 169 -3.51 0.16 24.04
CA ILE A 169 -3.52 0.92 22.77
C ILE A 169 -3.98 2.35 23.01
N ASP A 170 -5.03 2.55 23.79
CA ASP A 170 -5.53 3.87 24.15
C ASP A 170 -4.46 4.68 24.91
N LEU A 171 -3.77 4.06 25.87
CA LEU A 171 -2.65 4.68 26.57
C LEU A 171 -1.50 5.06 25.63
N ALA A 172 -1.11 4.17 24.71
CA ALA A 172 -0.07 4.43 23.72
C ALA A 172 -0.46 5.57 22.77
N ARG A 173 -1.73 5.62 22.34
CA ARG A 173 -2.27 6.73 21.53
C ARG A 173 -2.18 8.06 22.26
N ILE A 174 -2.51 8.10 23.55
CA ILE A 174 -2.38 9.33 24.35
C ILE A 174 -0.93 9.78 24.40
N PHE A 175 0.01 8.87 24.68
CA PHE A 175 1.44 9.18 24.66
C PHE A 175 1.91 9.72 23.31
N PHE A 176 1.46 9.12 22.21
CA PHE A 176 1.77 9.59 20.87
C PHE A 176 1.17 10.99 20.59
N THR A 177 -0.07 11.25 20.99
CA THR A 177 -0.71 12.57 20.84
C THR A 177 0.08 13.68 21.54
N ILE A 178 0.64 13.41 22.73
CA ILE A 178 1.50 14.36 23.44
C ILE A 178 2.96 14.33 22.99
N LYS A 179 3.26 13.71 21.84
CA LYS A 179 4.60 13.56 21.25
C LYS A 179 5.61 12.83 22.15
N ASN A 180 5.13 11.99 23.06
CA ASN A 180 5.96 11.12 23.88
C ASN A 180 6.03 9.71 23.25
N GLU A 181 6.71 9.64 22.12
CA GLU A 181 6.78 8.45 21.26
C GLU A 181 7.42 7.25 21.97
N ASP A 182 8.47 7.48 22.76
CA ASP A 182 9.17 6.42 23.50
C ASP A 182 8.25 5.71 24.51
N ARG A 183 7.40 6.46 25.21
CA ARG A 183 6.44 5.87 26.15
C ARG A 183 5.31 5.13 25.43
N ALA A 184 4.89 5.61 24.26
CA ALA A 184 3.92 4.90 23.43
C ALA A 184 4.46 3.54 22.99
N ILE A 185 5.70 3.50 22.48
CA ILE A 185 6.41 2.29 22.08
C ILE A 185 6.57 1.35 23.29
N THR A 186 7.05 1.87 24.42
CA THR A 186 7.28 1.07 25.64
C THR A 186 5.99 0.43 26.15
N ALA A 187 4.86 1.14 26.13
CA ALA A 187 3.57 0.60 26.53
C ALA A 187 3.15 -0.60 25.68
N LEU A 188 3.25 -0.46 24.34
CA LEU A 188 2.93 -1.54 23.40
C LEU A 188 3.89 -2.73 23.56
N GLN A 189 5.20 -2.48 23.67
CA GLN A 189 6.21 -3.54 23.87
C GLN A 189 5.98 -4.31 25.17
N ASN A 190 5.61 -3.64 26.26
CA ASN A 190 5.33 -4.32 27.53
C ASN A 190 4.08 -5.20 27.44
N SER A 191 3.04 -4.75 26.73
CA SER A 191 1.85 -5.57 26.47
C SER A 191 2.17 -6.78 25.58
N LEU A 192 3.03 -6.59 24.57
CA LEU A 192 3.54 -7.69 23.73
C LEU A 192 4.41 -8.70 24.49
N LYS A 193 5.07 -8.34 25.59
CA LYS A 193 5.76 -9.34 26.45
C LYS A 193 4.78 -10.34 27.07
N ILE A 194 3.53 -9.92 27.29
CA ILE A 194 2.46 -10.76 27.86
C ILE A 194 1.71 -11.49 26.75
N GLN A 195 1.52 -10.84 25.59
CA GLN A 195 0.78 -11.36 24.45
C GLN A 195 1.60 -11.19 23.16
N PRO A 196 2.67 -11.99 22.97
CA PRO A 196 3.67 -11.78 21.90
C PRO A 196 3.10 -11.87 20.49
N ASP A 197 2.04 -12.65 20.32
CA ASP A 197 1.45 -12.93 19.00
C ASP A 197 0.18 -12.13 18.73
N ASN A 198 -0.16 -11.16 19.59
CA ASN A 198 -1.36 -10.35 19.40
C ASN A 198 -1.19 -9.41 18.19
N VAL A 199 -1.86 -9.76 17.09
CA VAL A 199 -1.77 -9.04 15.81
C VAL A 199 -2.19 -7.57 15.93
N MET A 200 -3.15 -7.23 16.80
CA MET A 200 -3.59 -5.85 16.97
C MET A 200 -2.49 -4.99 17.63
N LEU A 201 -1.85 -5.49 18.69
CA LEU A 201 -0.72 -4.81 19.33
C LEU A 201 0.48 -4.69 18.37
N LEU A 202 0.79 -5.76 17.63
CA LEU A 202 1.84 -5.74 16.61
C LEU A 202 1.54 -4.71 15.52
N SER A 203 0.29 -4.62 15.05
CA SER A 203 -0.12 -3.67 14.00
C SER A 203 0.00 -2.21 14.46
N TYR A 204 -0.37 -1.91 15.71
CA TYR A 204 -0.18 -0.58 16.28
C TYR A 204 1.30 -0.23 16.42
N LEU A 205 2.12 -1.16 16.92
CA LEU A 205 3.56 -0.93 17.05
C LEU A 205 4.26 -0.77 15.69
N PHE A 206 3.88 -1.58 14.70
CA PHE A 206 4.32 -1.45 13.31
C PHE A 206 4.00 -0.05 12.77
N SER A 207 2.74 0.38 12.90
CA SER A 207 2.27 1.67 12.38
C SER A 207 3.03 2.83 13.02
N LEU A 208 3.31 2.71 14.32
CA LEU A 208 4.09 3.69 15.05
C LEU A 208 5.55 3.74 14.56
N TYR A 209 6.23 2.60 14.43
CA TYR A 209 7.60 2.58 13.88
C TYR A 209 7.66 3.11 12.45
N ALA A 210 6.73 2.72 11.58
CA ALA A 210 6.66 3.21 10.21
C ALA A 210 6.44 4.73 10.15
N HIS A 211 5.52 5.27 10.96
CA HIS A 211 5.28 6.71 11.04
C HIS A 211 6.52 7.48 11.52
N LEU A 212 7.27 6.91 12.44
CA LEU A 212 8.52 7.48 12.97
C LEU A 212 9.73 7.24 12.05
N LYS A 213 9.52 6.63 10.87
CA LYS A 213 10.57 6.26 9.92
C LYS A 213 11.64 5.33 10.51
N ARG A 214 11.28 4.58 11.53
CA ARG A 214 12.08 3.52 12.17
C ARG A 214 11.85 2.23 11.41
N TYR A 215 12.29 2.22 10.15
CA TYR A 215 11.91 1.20 9.17
C TYR A 215 12.48 -0.17 9.52
N GLU A 216 13.70 -0.25 10.04
CA GLU A 216 14.32 -1.48 10.48
C GLU A 216 13.53 -2.15 11.61
N GLU A 217 13.07 -1.38 12.61
CA GLU A 217 12.21 -1.92 13.66
C GLU A 217 10.83 -2.31 13.11
N ALA A 218 10.26 -1.51 12.20
CA ALA A 218 8.99 -1.85 11.53
C ALA A 218 9.10 -3.17 10.75
N ILE A 219 10.24 -3.44 10.10
CA ILE A 219 10.54 -4.71 9.41
C ILE A 219 10.51 -5.89 10.40
N VAL A 220 11.09 -5.73 11.59
CA VAL A 220 11.04 -6.78 12.64
C VAL A 220 9.59 -7.07 13.04
N ILE A 221 8.77 -6.03 13.23
CA ILE A 221 7.37 -6.21 13.63
C ILE A 221 6.54 -6.86 12.53
N VAL A 222 6.63 -6.39 11.27
CA VAL A 222 5.86 -7.00 10.17
C VAL A 222 6.29 -8.44 9.92
N ASN A 223 7.57 -8.78 10.12
CA ASN A 223 8.04 -10.18 10.09
C ASN A 223 7.34 -11.06 11.14
N ASN A 224 7.07 -10.53 12.33
CA ASN A 224 6.33 -11.26 13.36
C ASN A 224 4.84 -11.37 13.01
N ILE A 225 4.24 -10.32 12.44
CA ILE A 225 2.85 -10.38 11.93
C ILE A 225 2.73 -11.49 10.87
N ILE A 226 3.63 -11.51 9.88
CA ILE A 226 3.61 -12.50 8.78
C ILE A 226 3.74 -13.95 9.28
N LYS A 227 4.49 -14.19 10.36
CA LYS A 227 4.61 -15.53 10.98
C LYS A 227 3.28 -16.03 11.54
N ASN A 228 2.47 -15.12 12.09
CA ASN A 228 1.20 -15.45 12.73
C ASN A 228 0.05 -15.42 11.74
N GLU A 229 0.07 -14.47 10.82
CA GLU A 229 -0.96 -14.27 9.81
C GLU A 229 -0.31 -13.93 8.46
N TYR A 230 -0.38 -14.87 7.52
CA TYR A 230 0.18 -14.70 6.18
C TYR A 230 -0.86 -14.07 5.24
N LYS A 231 -0.86 -12.74 5.16
CA LYS A 231 -1.71 -11.96 4.24
C LYS A 231 -0.89 -11.17 3.23
N LEU A 232 -1.45 -10.99 2.04
CA LEU A 232 -0.85 -10.22 0.94
C LEU A 232 -0.46 -8.80 1.39
N GLU A 233 -1.32 -8.12 2.14
CA GLU A 233 -1.08 -6.76 2.65
C GLU A 233 0.19 -6.64 3.51
N HIS A 234 0.53 -7.66 4.29
CA HIS A 234 1.73 -7.65 5.13
C HIS A 234 3.00 -7.86 4.32
N ILE A 235 2.94 -8.68 3.25
CA ILE A 235 4.07 -8.87 2.33
C ILE A 235 4.33 -7.57 1.55
N ILE A 236 3.28 -6.89 1.09
CA ILE A 236 3.36 -5.58 0.44
C ILE A 236 4.01 -4.55 1.38
N ASN A 237 3.53 -4.46 2.62
CA ASN A 237 4.10 -3.52 3.59
C ASN A 237 5.59 -3.80 3.84
N ARG A 238 5.99 -5.07 3.95
CA ARG A 238 7.40 -5.43 4.14
C ARG A 238 8.25 -5.14 2.90
N SER A 239 7.74 -5.39 1.69
CA SER A 239 8.47 -5.08 0.47
C SER A 239 8.74 -3.58 0.32
N ILE A 240 7.75 -2.74 0.65
CA ILE A 240 7.91 -1.27 0.65
C ILE A 240 8.96 -0.86 1.69
N LEU A 241 8.92 -1.43 2.89
CA LEU A 241 9.93 -1.13 3.90
C LEU A 241 11.34 -1.55 3.47
N PHE A 242 11.48 -2.69 2.80
CA PHE A 242 12.77 -3.12 2.24
C PHE A 242 13.29 -2.14 1.17
N GLU A 243 12.42 -1.62 0.31
CA GLU A 243 12.81 -0.55 -0.64
C GLU A 243 13.28 0.72 0.09
N LEU A 244 12.62 1.12 1.18
CA LEU A 244 12.96 2.32 1.95
C LEU A 244 14.30 2.22 2.72
N VAL A 245 14.81 1.02 2.94
CA VAL A 245 16.11 0.77 3.60
C VAL A 245 17.16 0.18 2.64
N ASP A 246 16.95 0.34 1.33
CA ASP A 246 17.83 -0.12 0.26
C ASP A 246 18.15 -1.64 0.28
N LYS A 247 17.25 -2.45 0.88
CA LYS A 247 17.31 -3.92 0.87
C LYS A 247 16.63 -4.48 -0.38
N THR A 248 17.22 -4.15 -1.52
CA THR A 248 16.62 -4.40 -2.85
C THR A 248 16.41 -5.89 -3.15
N HIS A 249 17.31 -6.76 -2.71
CA HIS A 249 17.17 -8.20 -2.90
C HIS A 249 16.02 -8.80 -2.07
N GLU A 250 15.88 -8.39 -0.80
CA GLU A 250 14.78 -8.84 0.03
C GLU A 250 13.42 -8.32 -0.47
N ALA A 251 13.38 -7.08 -0.99
CA ALA A 251 12.20 -6.54 -1.66
C ALA A 251 11.83 -7.38 -2.90
N TYR A 252 12.82 -7.74 -3.74
CA TYR A 252 12.63 -8.61 -4.91
C TYR A 252 12.02 -9.98 -4.54
N GLU A 253 12.50 -10.60 -3.46
CA GLU A 253 11.92 -11.86 -2.97
C GLU A 253 10.46 -11.70 -2.51
N ASP A 254 10.10 -10.56 -1.94
CA ASP A 254 8.71 -10.26 -1.59
C ASP A 254 7.84 -9.94 -2.82
N PHE A 255 8.37 -9.23 -3.82
CA PHE A 255 7.66 -9.03 -5.08
C PHE A 255 7.29 -10.37 -5.74
N LYS A 256 8.24 -11.32 -5.75
CA LYS A 256 7.99 -12.69 -6.23
C LYS A 256 6.88 -13.40 -5.46
N ARG A 257 6.81 -13.20 -4.14
CA ARG A 257 5.72 -13.75 -3.30
C ARG A 257 4.39 -13.09 -3.60
N ILE A 258 4.39 -11.77 -3.82
CA ILE A 258 3.19 -11.00 -4.17
C ILE A 258 2.61 -11.49 -5.50
N VAL A 259 3.41 -11.57 -6.57
CA VAL A 259 2.92 -12.07 -7.87
C VAL A 259 2.54 -13.55 -7.85
N LYS A 260 2.97 -14.33 -6.84
CA LYS A 260 2.47 -15.70 -6.66
C LYS A 260 1.05 -15.73 -6.10
N LEU A 261 0.70 -14.76 -5.25
CA LEU A 261 -0.61 -14.63 -4.62
C LEU A 261 -1.60 -13.83 -5.48
N ASP A 262 -1.08 -12.87 -6.24
CA ASP A 262 -1.82 -12.04 -7.19
C ASP A 262 -1.13 -12.08 -8.57
N PRO A 263 -1.37 -13.14 -9.36
CA PRO A 263 -0.62 -13.46 -10.59
C PRO A 263 -0.66 -12.43 -11.70
N CYS A 264 -1.54 -11.42 -11.64
CA CYS A 264 -1.67 -10.41 -12.67
C CYS A 264 -1.40 -8.99 -12.15
N ASN A 265 -0.75 -8.87 -10.99
CA ASN A 265 -0.37 -7.57 -10.44
C ASN A 265 0.78 -6.94 -11.24
N SER A 266 0.43 -5.99 -12.10
CA SER A 266 1.39 -5.44 -13.07
C SER A 266 2.47 -4.57 -12.44
N GLU A 267 2.17 -3.94 -11.31
CA GLU A 267 3.14 -3.12 -10.58
C GLU A 267 4.33 -3.96 -10.10
N TYR A 268 4.06 -5.11 -9.48
CA TYR A 268 5.11 -5.97 -8.94
C TYR A 268 5.86 -6.75 -10.00
N TYR A 269 5.22 -7.12 -11.12
CA TYR A 269 5.96 -7.69 -12.26
C TYR A 269 6.97 -6.70 -12.83
N ILE A 270 6.62 -5.42 -12.98
CA ILE A 270 7.56 -4.41 -13.48
C ILE A 270 8.75 -4.29 -12.52
N LYS A 271 8.52 -4.25 -11.20
CA LYS A 271 9.60 -4.23 -10.20
C LYS A 271 10.50 -5.48 -10.27
N ILE A 272 9.93 -6.66 -10.46
CA ILE A 272 10.68 -7.92 -10.68
C ILE A 272 11.54 -7.83 -11.93
N LEU A 273 10.95 -7.45 -13.06
CA LEU A 273 11.65 -7.38 -14.34
C LEU A 273 12.78 -6.35 -14.31
N GLN A 274 12.56 -5.20 -13.68
CA GLN A 274 13.59 -4.19 -13.49
C GLN A 274 14.75 -4.73 -12.67
N TYR A 275 14.48 -5.35 -11.50
CA TYR A 275 15.52 -5.96 -10.68
C TYR A 275 16.31 -7.01 -11.46
N GLU A 276 15.63 -7.93 -12.14
CA GLU A 276 16.26 -8.99 -12.92
C GLU A 276 17.13 -8.43 -14.05
N PHE A 277 16.66 -7.39 -14.74
CA PHE A 277 17.41 -6.74 -15.80
C PHE A 277 18.66 -6.02 -15.28
N ASP A 278 18.53 -5.22 -14.21
CA ASP A 278 19.63 -4.47 -13.59
C ASP A 278 20.74 -5.40 -13.07
N HIS A 279 20.36 -6.61 -12.63
CA HIS A 279 21.27 -7.66 -12.16
C HIS A 279 21.70 -8.64 -13.27
N LYS A 280 21.36 -8.37 -14.54
CA LYS A 280 21.71 -9.18 -15.73
C LYS A 280 21.21 -10.63 -15.67
N LEU A 281 20.10 -10.86 -14.96
CA LEU A 281 19.41 -12.14 -14.82
C LEU A 281 18.49 -12.38 -16.04
N TYR A 282 19.08 -12.37 -17.24
CA TYR A 282 18.31 -12.35 -18.49
C TYR A 282 17.39 -13.56 -18.69
N ASP A 283 17.79 -14.74 -18.22
CA ASP A 283 16.92 -15.93 -18.28
C ASP A 283 15.68 -15.77 -17.39
N GLN A 284 15.83 -15.15 -16.23
CA GLN A 284 14.73 -14.85 -15.32
C GLN A 284 13.81 -13.78 -15.92
N VAL A 285 14.36 -12.71 -16.52
CA VAL A 285 13.56 -11.70 -17.25
C VAL A 285 12.67 -12.39 -18.28
N ILE A 286 13.21 -13.31 -19.08
CA ILE A 286 12.44 -14.04 -20.10
C ILE A 286 11.31 -14.86 -19.45
N GLN A 287 11.59 -15.58 -18.37
CA GLN A 287 10.58 -16.39 -17.67
C GLN A 287 9.48 -15.52 -17.03
N SER A 288 9.86 -14.48 -16.30
CA SER A 288 8.98 -13.54 -15.62
C SER A 288 8.10 -12.79 -16.64
N SER A 289 8.68 -12.34 -17.75
CA SER A 289 7.96 -11.69 -18.84
C SER A 289 6.94 -12.60 -19.51
N ASN A 290 7.28 -13.88 -19.75
CA ASN A 290 6.33 -14.84 -20.31
C ASN A 290 5.15 -15.12 -19.37
N LYS A 291 5.40 -15.20 -18.06
CA LYS A 291 4.33 -15.31 -17.05
C LYS A 291 3.44 -14.07 -17.05
N PHE A 292 4.05 -12.88 -17.12
CA PHE A 292 3.32 -11.63 -17.19
C PHE A 292 2.41 -11.55 -18.42
N MET A 293 2.91 -11.90 -19.61
CA MET A 293 2.13 -11.88 -20.85
C MET A 293 0.93 -12.86 -20.84
N ALA A 294 0.93 -13.87 -19.97
CA ALA A 294 -0.23 -14.74 -19.79
C ALA A 294 -1.38 -14.03 -19.05
N CYS A 295 -1.09 -12.95 -18.33
CA CYS A 295 -2.07 -12.04 -17.79
C CYS A 295 -2.37 -10.96 -18.83
N ASP A 296 -3.62 -10.85 -19.28
CA ASP A 296 -4.11 -9.84 -20.24
C ASP A 296 -3.99 -8.41 -19.66
N SER A 297 -2.76 -7.91 -19.58
CA SER A 297 -2.37 -6.69 -18.88
C SER A 297 -1.98 -5.59 -19.86
N LYS A 298 -2.37 -4.36 -19.52
CA LYS A 298 -2.16 -3.12 -20.30
C LYS A 298 -0.70 -2.71 -20.47
N ASN A 299 0.25 -3.32 -19.75
CA ASN A 299 1.68 -2.92 -19.76
C ASN A 299 2.56 -3.81 -20.64
N GLU A 300 1.99 -4.47 -21.66
CA GLU A 300 2.70 -5.40 -22.54
C GLU A 300 3.95 -4.79 -23.20
N ALA A 301 3.92 -3.49 -23.54
CA ALA A 301 5.05 -2.79 -24.17
C ALA A 301 6.36 -2.86 -23.37
N ILE A 302 6.30 -2.58 -22.05
CA ILE A 302 7.47 -2.60 -21.15
C ILE A 302 8.07 -4.01 -21.07
N VAL A 303 7.20 -5.02 -21.07
CA VAL A 303 7.60 -6.42 -20.97
C VAL A 303 8.23 -6.92 -22.27
N LEU A 304 7.70 -6.49 -23.41
CA LEU A 304 8.31 -6.76 -24.71
C LEU A 304 9.70 -6.11 -24.83
N ASP A 305 9.88 -4.89 -24.31
CA ASP A 305 11.18 -4.20 -24.26
C ASP A 305 12.23 -5.00 -23.45
N GLY A 306 11.83 -5.52 -22.28
CA GLY A 306 12.66 -6.42 -21.49
C GLY A 306 12.95 -7.76 -22.19
N LEU A 307 11.97 -8.32 -22.91
CA LEU A 307 12.09 -9.61 -23.60
C LEU A 307 13.10 -9.59 -24.74
N TYR A 308 12.94 -8.71 -25.74
CA TYR A 308 13.84 -8.74 -26.89
C TYR A 308 15.27 -8.38 -26.47
N THR A 309 15.43 -7.49 -25.49
CA THR A 309 16.76 -7.11 -24.99
C THR A 309 17.43 -8.29 -24.28
N SER A 310 16.70 -9.00 -23.42
CA SER A 310 17.23 -10.18 -22.73
C SER A 310 17.54 -11.33 -23.69
N LEU A 311 16.67 -11.58 -24.68
CA LEU A 311 16.90 -12.59 -25.72
C LEU A 311 18.12 -12.26 -26.61
N PHE A 312 18.37 -10.99 -26.88
CA PHE A 312 19.59 -10.54 -27.55
C PHE A 312 20.84 -10.92 -26.75
N PHE A 313 20.87 -10.67 -25.44
CA PHE A 313 22.00 -11.04 -24.58
C PHE A 313 22.15 -12.55 -24.37
N CYS A 314 21.05 -13.31 -24.42
CA CYS A 314 21.09 -14.78 -24.42
C CYS A 314 21.41 -15.40 -25.81
N ASN A 315 21.69 -14.58 -26.84
CA ASN A 315 21.97 -14.99 -28.22
C ASN A 315 20.81 -15.72 -28.95
N ASP A 316 19.57 -15.65 -28.44
CA ASP A 316 18.38 -16.14 -29.15
C ASP A 316 17.80 -15.02 -30.04
N TYR A 317 18.60 -14.63 -31.03
CA TYR A 317 18.31 -13.51 -31.93
C TYR A 317 17.02 -13.69 -32.71
N LYS A 318 16.66 -14.93 -33.06
CA LYS A 318 15.43 -15.23 -33.81
C LYS A 318 14.19 -14.88 -32.98
N LYS A 319 14.14 -15.30 -31.71
CA LYS A 319 13.04 -14.92 -30.82
C LYS A 319 13.10 -13.44 -30.44
N GLY A 320 14.31 -12.89 -30.24
CA GLY A 320 14.47 -11.46 -29.97
C GLY A 320 13.86 -10.58 -31.06
N LEU A 321 14.15 -10.88 -32.33
CA LEU A 321 13.55 -10.17 -33.48
C LEU A 321 12.02 -10.33 -33.52
N PHE A 322 11.50 -11.52 -33.24
CA PHE A 322 10.05 -11.75 -33.18
C PHE A 322 9.35 -10.84 -32.16
N TYR A 323 9.88 -10.73 -30.94
CA TYR A 323 9.27 -9.85 -29.92
C TYR A 323 9.50 -8.37 -30.18
N LEU A 324 10.63 -8.00 -30.79
CA LEU A 324 10.84 -6.64 -31.29
C LEU A 324 9.80 -6.28 -32.35
N ASP A 325 9.49 -7.18 -33.28
CA ASP A 325 8.46 -6.96 -34.29
C ASP A 325 7.08 -6.77 -33.66
N LYS A 326 6.71 -7.64 -32.71
CA LYS A 326 5.47 -7.50 -31.94
C LYS A 326 5.40 -6.16 -31.20
N ARG A 327 6.51 -5.71 -30.61
CA ARG A 327 6.59 -4.40 -29.92
C ARG A 327 6.34 -3.22 -30.85
N MET A 328 6.79 -3.31 -32.11
CA MET A 328 6.56 -2.29 -33.14
C MET A 328 5.11 -2.26 -33.63
N GLU A 329 4.45 -3.41 -33.74
CA GLU A 329 3.03 -3.48 -34.15
C GLU A 329 2.13 -2.70 -33.18
N GLN A 330 2.46 -2.71 -31.89
CA GLN A 330 1.68 -2.04 -30.85
C GLN A 330 1.90 -0.53 -30.81
N ASN A 331 3.16 -0.08 -30.87
CA ASN A 331 3.49 1.35 -30.88
C ASN A 331 4.68 1.62 -31.83
N PRO A 332 4.41 1.80 -33.14
CA PRO A 332 5.45 1.87 -34.17
C PRO A 332 6.33 3.13 -34.09
N ASN A 333 5.89 4.16 -33.35
CA ASN A 333 6.55 5.47 -33.31
C ASN A 333 7.27 5.77 -31.98
N THR A 334 7.44 4.78 -31.08
CA THR A 334 8.02 5.03 -29.75
C THR A 334 9.54 5.20 -29.77
N PHE A 335 10.24 4.48 -30.66
CA PHE A 335 11.69 4.56 -30.87
C PHE A 335 12.03 3.91 -32.21
N ASN A 336 13.15 4.29 -32.83
CA ASN A 336 13.61 3.65 -34.08
C ASN A 336 14.09 2.19 -33.85
N PRO A 337 13.29 1.19 -34.23
CA PRO A 337 13.59 -0.21 -33.92
C PRO A 337 14.60 -0.81 -34.90
N ASN A 338 14.86 -0.12 -36.02
CA ASN A 338 15.76 -0.61 -37.06
C ASN A 338 17.20 -0.66 -36.55
N TYR A 339 17.60 0.21 -35.61
CA TYR A 339 18.90 0.11 -34.95
C TYR A 339 19.09 -1.24 -34.25
N ILE A 340 18.11 -1.64 -33.45
CA ILE A 340 18.16 -2.91 -32.70
C ILE A 340 18.14 -4.09 -33.67
N LYS A 341 17.37 -4.01 -34.76
CA LYS A 341 17.40 -5.02 -35.82
C LYS A 341 18.76 -5.15 -36.47
N ILE A 342 19.41 -4.04 -36.84
CA ILE A 342 20.74 -4.07 -37.44
C ILE A 342 21.76 -4.70 -36.49
N LEU A 343 21.76 -4.31 -35.21
CA LEU A 343 22.64 -4.90 -34.19
C LEU A 343 22.41 -6.41 -34.05
N THR A 344 21.15 -6.84 -34.02
CA THR A 344 20.76 -8.26 -33.92
C THR A 344 21.17 -9.04 -35.17
N LEU A 345 21.04 -8.46 -36.36
CA LEU A 345 21.44 -9.05 -37.64
C LEU A 345 22.97 -9.21 -37.73
N LEU A 346 23.73 -8.22 -37.27
CA LEU A 346 25.19 -8.32 -37.20
C LEU A 346 25.64 -9.43 -36.25
N LYS A 347 25.06 -9.48 -35.03
CA LYS A 347 25.40 -10.51 -34.04
C LYS A 347 24.99 -11.91 -34.50
N SER A 348 23.85 -12.05 -35.18
CA SER A 348 23.40 -13.30 -35.79
C SER A 348 24.10 -13.64 -37.11
N LYS A 349 25.00 -12.78 -37.61
CA LYS A 349 25.69 -12.90 -38.90
C LYS A 349 24.73 -13.04 -40.11
N ASN A 350 23.53 -12.48 -40.00
CA ASN A 350 22.54 -12.45 -41.06
C ASN A 350 22.55 -11.10 -41.77
N TYR A 351 23.39 -10.98 -42.80
CA TYR A 351 23.65 -9.69 -43.44
C TYR A 351 22.65 -9.31 -44.53
N ALA A 352 21.93 -10.27 -45.12
CA ALA A 352 21.09 -10.02 -46.29
C ALA A 352 20.05 -8.87 -46.12
N PRO A 353 19.32 -8.75 -45.00
CA PRO A 353 18.37 -7.65 -44.81
C PRO A 353 18.98 -6.37 -44.23
N LEU A 354 20.29 -6.36 -43.94
CA LEU A 354 20.94 -5.27 -43.19
C LEU A 354 20.86 -3.92 -43.90
N ILE A 355 21.11 -3.88 -45.22
CA ILE A 355 21.03 -2.63 -46.00
C ILE A 355 19.63 -2.01 -45.90
N ASP A 356 18.58 -2.82 -46.01
CA ASP A 356 17.20 -2.31 -45.98
C ASP A 356 16.88 -1.67 -44.64
N TYR A 357 17.20 -2.36 -43.54
CA TYR A 357 17.01 -1.80 -42.20
C TYR A 357 17.91 -0.61 -41.92
N ALA A 358 19.14 -0.58 -42.42
CA ALA A 358 20.02 0.57 -42.31
C ALA A 358 19.44 1.79 -43.03
N LYS A 359 18.95 1.64 -44.26
CA LYS A 359 18.26 2.73 -44.97
C LYS A 359 17.01 3.21 -44.22
N LYS A 360 16.22 2.30 -43.65
CA LYS A 360 15.05 2.64 -42.83
C LYS A 360 15.44 3.37 -41.55
N ALA A 361 16.51 2.93 -40.88
CA ALA A 361 17.04 3.58 -39.69
C ALA A 361 17.52 5.01 -39.99
N TYR A 362 18.28 5.19 -41.08
CA TYR A 362 18.84 6.48 -41.49
C TYR A 362 17.76 7.52 -41.84
N ASN A 363 16.69 7.06 -42.50
CA ASN A 363 15.60 7.93 -42.95
C ASN A 363 14.47 8.10 -41.92
N ALA A 364 14.61 7.54 -40.71
CA ALA A 364 13.60 7.67 -39.68
C ALA A 364 13.51 9.12 -39.17
N THR A 365 12.32 9.53 -38.78
CA THR A 365 12.02 10.92 -38.36
C THR A 365 12.72 11.30 -37.05
N ASP A 366 12.98 10.33 -36.18
CA ASP A 366 13.67 10.46 -34.88
C ASP A 366 15.19 10.24 -34.97
N ALA A 367 15.73 10.03 -36.18
CA ALA A 367 17.16 9.77 -36.37
C ALA A 367 18.00 11.03 -36.08
N THR A 368 18.67 11.04 -34.93
CA THR A 368 19.65 12.06 -34.55
C THR A 368 20.88 12.02 -35.46
N ALA A 369 21.65 13.11 -35.52
CA ALA A 369 22.90 13.14 -36.28
C ALA A 369 23.87 12.03 -35.83
N GLU A 370 23.95 11.78 -34.53
CA GLU A 370 24.74 10.68 -33.94
C GLU A 370 24.24 9.31 -34.41
N ASN A 371 22.93 9.08 -34.35
CA ASN A 371 22.32 7.83 -34.77
C ASN A 371 22.48 7.58 -36.28
N LYS A 372 22.41 8.63 -37.11
CA LYS A 372 22.70 8.53 -38.55
C LYS A 372 24.16 8.15 -38.81
N LEU A 373 25.09 8.74 -38.06
CA LEU A 373 26.50 8.38 -38.12
C LEU A 373 26.69 6.90 -37.76
N LYS A 374 26.06 6.42 -36.67
CA LYS A 374 26.01 5.01 -36.26
C LYS A 374 25.49 4.09 -37.39
N VAL A 375 24.45 4.47 -38.14
CA VAL A 375 24.01 3.70 -39.33
C VAL A 375 25.07 3.67 -40.43
N ASN A 376 25.70 4.80 -40.72
CA ASN A 376 26.72 4.89 -41.76
C ASN A 376 27.90 3.96 -41.46
N PHE A 377 28.32 3.85 -40.19
CA PHE A 377 29.31 2.86 -39.74
C PHE A 377 28.88 1.42 -40.05
N LEU A 378 27.63 1.07 -39.74
CA LEU A 378 27.07 -0.27 -39.95
C LEU A 378 27.03 -0.62 -41.44
N LEU A 379 26.63 0.34 -42.29
CA LEU A 379 26.62 0.19 -43.75
C LEU A 379 28.03 -0.02 -44.31
N LEU A 380 29.02 0.73 -43.81
CA LEU A 380 30.39 0.61 -44.25
C LEU A 380 30.95 -0.79 -43.93
N GLY A 381 30.75 -1.26 -42.69
CA GLY A 381 31.15 -2.60 -42.27
C GLY A 381 30.47 -3.70 -43.09
N TYR A 382 29.18 -3.54 -43.41
CA TYR A 382 28.46 -4.45 -44.30
C TYR A 382 29.11 -4.55 -45.68
N TYR A 383 29.38 -3.42 -46.35
CA TYR A 383 29.94 -3.43 -47.71
C TYR A 383 31.31 -4.12 -47.76
N LEU A 384 32.12 -3.97 -46.71
CA LEU A 384 33.39 -4.66 -46.59
C LEU A 384 33.23 -6.16 -46.36
N LEU A 385 32.26 -6.57 -45.54
CA LEU A 385 31.96 -7.98 -45.27
C LEU A 385 31.45 -8.74 -46.49
N VAL A 386 30.60 -8.12 -47.30
CA VAL A 386 30.02 -8.75 -48.50
C VAL A 386 30.85 -8.51 -49.77
N GLU A 387 32.02 -7.89 -49.63
CA GLU A 387 32.92 -7.58 -50.74
C GLU A 387 32.30 -6.69 -51.85
N ASP A 388 31.32 -5.84 -51.51
CA ASP A 388 30.72 -4.87 -52.43
C ASP A 388 31.46 -3.53 -52.38
N TYR A 389 32.61 -3.50 -53.03
CA TYR A 389 33.48 -2.33 -53.09
C TYR A 389 32.88 -1.16 -53.88
N SER A 390 31.96 -1.45 -54.79
CA SER A 390 31.24 -0.42 -55.56
C SER A 390 30.26 0.34 -54.66
N GLY A 391 29.54 -0.39 -53.81
CA GLY A 391 28.66 0.15 -52.77
C GLY A 391 29.45 0.93 -51.72
N PHE A 392 30.58 0.38 -51.25
CA PHE A 392 31.51 1.08 -50.36
C PHE A 392 31.94 2.44 -50.95
N ALA A 393 32.47 2.44 -52.18
CA ALA A 393 33.02 3.63 -52.82
C ALA A 393 31.95 4.71 -53.03
N LYS A 394 30.74 4.30 -53.42
CA LYS A 394 29.60 5.19 -53.61
C LYS A 394 29.17 5.85 -52.31
N ASN A 395 29.13 5.08 -51.21
CA ASN A 395 28.79 5.58 -49.89
C ASN A 395 29.88 6.53 -49.37
N TRP A 396 31.16 6.14 -49.44
CA TRP A 396 32.27 7.00 -48.99
C TRP A 396 32.30 8.37 -49.69
N LYS A 397 32.03 8.39 -51.00
CA LYS A 397 32.02 9.61 -51.81
C LYS A 397 30.83 10.55 -51.54
N SER A 398 29.77 10.11 -50.88
CA SER A 398 28.62 10.99 -50.58
C SER A 398 28.98 12.09 -49.57
N GLY A 399 30.03 11.88 -48.77
CA GLY A 399 30.49 12.84 -47.77
C GLY A 399 29.71 12.81 -46.45
N ASP A 400 28.76 11.87 -46.30
CA ASP A 400 27.94 11.67 -45.09
C ASP A 400 28.73 11.07 -43.90
N ASN A 401 30.05 10.91 -44.07
CA ASN A 401 30.94 10.06 -43.28
C ASN A 401 32.12 10.83 -42.65
N LYS A 402 32.06 12.17 -42.59
CA LYS A 402 33.14 12.99 -42.03
C LYS A 402 33.27 12.77 -40.51
N GLY A 403 34.47 12.48 -40.01
CA GLY A 403 34.76 12.29 -38.58
C GLY A 403 34.64 10.86 -38.07
N ILE A 404 34.59 9.87 -38.97
CA ILE A 404 34.39 8.44 -38.68
C ILE A 404 35.67 7.75 -38.16
N ASP A 405 36.84 8.33 -38.44
CA ASP A 405 38.16 7.71 -38.19
C ASP A 405 38.44 7.41 -36.71
N GLU A 406 37.81 8.14 -35.78
CA GLU A 406 38.03 8.01 -34.33
C GLU A 406 37.31 6.81 -33.67
N PHE A 407 36.40 6.15 -34.40
CA PHE A 407 35.52 5.09 -33.88
C PHE A 407 35.90 3.67 -34.36
N TRP A 408 36.90 3.54 -35.22
CA TRP A 408 37.40 2.25 -35.70
C TRP A 408 38.59 1.80 -34.85
N ASN A 409 38.50 0.63 -34.24
CA ASN A 409 39.64 0.00 -33.59
C ASN A 409 40.05 -1.24 -34.38
N LEU A 410 40.99 -1.04 -35.29
CA LEU A 410 41.57 -2.12 -36.08
C LEU A 410 42.46 -2.95 -35.15
N LYS A 411 42.43 -4.28 -35.26
CA LYS A 411 43.43 -5.16 -34.63
C LYS A 411 43.94 -6.13 -35.69
N VAL A 412 45.20 -6.00 -36.08
CA VAL A 412 45.85 -6.99 -36.93
C VAL A 412 46.10 -8.21 -36.06
N VAL A 413 45.33 -9.26 -36.29
CA VAL A 413 45.62 -10.57 -35.70
C VAL A 413 46.59 -11.26 -36.63
N GLU A 414 47.84 -11.42 -36.19
CA GLU A 414 48.85 -12.16 -36.95
C GLU A 414 48.41 -13.61 -37.14
N ASN A 415 47.90 -13.91 -38.32
CA ASN A 415 47.65 -15.27 -38.77
C ASN A 415 48.81 -15.70 -39.66
N ALA A 416 49.19 -16.97 -39.64
CA ALA A 416 50.42 -17.49 -40.26
C ALA A 416 50.59 -17.20 -41.78
N ASN A 417 49.54 -16.71 -42.46
CA ASN A 417 49.55 -16.34 -43.88
C ASN A 417 49.20 -14.85 -44.17
N LEU A 418 49.03 -13.97 -43.17
CA LEU A 418 48.78 -12.51 -43.35
C LEU A 418 47.65 -12.13 -44.34
N THR A 419 46.61 -12.95 -44.52
CA THR A 419 45.58 -12.70 -45.55
C THR A 419 44.40 -11.85 -45.08
N GLN A 420 44.20 -11.68 -43.77
CA GLN A 420 43.03 -11.03 -43.18
C GLN A 420 43.40 -10.16 -41.98
N VAL A 421 42.60 -9.12 -41.73
CA VAL A 421 42.69 -8.19 -40.60
C VAL A 421 41.36 -8.23 -39.84
N GLU A 422 41.41 -8.28 -38.52
CA GLU A 422 40.20 -8.15 -37.70
C GLU A 422 39.93 -6.67 -37.41
N VAL A 423 38.73 -6.23 -37.75
CA VAL A 423 38.25 -4.88 -37.51
C VAL A 423 37.27 -4.94 -36.37
N THR A 424 37.64 -4.39 -35.22
CA THR A 424 36.69 -4.21 -34.12
C THR A 424 36.02 -2.85 -34.30
N ILE A 425 34.70 -2.88 -34.42
CA ILE A 425 33.89 -1.67 -34.47
C ILE A 425 33.28 -1.49 -33.08
N ASP A 426 33.61 -0.37 -32.45
CA ASP A 426 33.09 0.02 -31.14
C ASP A 426 31.85 0.91 -31.37
N PHE A 427 30.64 0.38 -31.16
CA PHE A 427 29.42 1.14 -31.44
C PHE A 427 29.05 2.18 -30.37
N ASP A 428 29.70 2.16 -29.21
CA ASP A 428 29.54 3.18 -28.16
C ASP A 428 30.64 3.06 -27.08
N LYS A 429 31.50 4.09 -26.93
CA LYS A 429 32.51 4.14 -25.85
C LYS A 429 31.91 4.49 -24.48
N THR A 430 30.71 5.06 -24.43
CA THR A 430 30.11 5.65 -23.23
C THR A 430 28.97 4.82 -22.63
N ALA A 431 28.22 4.06 -23.43
CA ALA A 431 27.02 3.34 -23.01
C ALA A 431 27.21 1.84 -22.69
N GLY A 432 28.45 1.35 -22.63
CA GLY A 432 28.75 -0.07 -22.54
C GLY A 432 29.02 -0.64 -23.93
N ILE A 433 30.29 -0.96 -24.12
CA ILE A 433 30.94 -1.38 -25.35
C ILE A 433 30.16 -2.51 -26.07
N ILE A 434 29.38 -2.18 -27.10
CA ILE A 434 28.92 -3.18 -28.09
C ILE A 434 30.02 -3.28 -29.14
N ASN A 435 30.91 -4.26 -28.99
CA ASN A 435 31.93 -4.54 -29.97
C ASN A 435 31.47 -5.63 -30.92
N THR A 436 31.69 -5.40 -32.21
CA THR A 436 31.66 -6.47 -33.20
C THR A 436 33.02 -6.55 -33.87
N THR A 437 33.48 -7.77 -34.12
CA THR A 437 34.73 -8.03 -34.82
C THR A 437 34.40 -8.57 -36.21
N LEU A 438 34.91 -7.91 -37.24
CA LEU A 438 34.75 -8.28 -38.64
C LEU A 438 36.10 -8.75 -39.17
N SER A 439 36.16 -9.91 -39.84
CA SER A 439 37.37 -10.31 -40.56
C SER A 439 37.31 -9.75 -41.99
N ILE A 440 38.34 -8.99 -42.39
CA ILE A 440 38.42 -8.33 -43.70
C ILE A 440 39.72 -8.72 -44.39
N PRO A 441 39.73 -9.08 -45.69
CA PRO A 441 40.97 -9.42 -46.38
C PRO A 441 41.96 -8.24 -46.43
N LEU A 442 43.25 -8.49 -46.20
CA LEU A 442 44.30 -7.46 -46.11
C LEU A 442 44.40 -6.59 -47.37
N LYS A 443 44.21 -7.20 -48.55
CA LYS A 443 44.16 -6.49 -49.85
C LYS A 443 43.11 -5.38 -49.86
N ILE A 444 41.99 -5.59 -49.18
CA ILE A 444 40.89 -4.63 -49.14
C ILE A 444 41.28 -3.44 -48.27
N VAL A 445 41.87 -3.70 -47.11
CA VAL A 445 42.41 -2.66 -46.22
C VAL A 445 43.38 -1.74 -46.97
N GLN A 446 44.27 -2.32 -47.80
CA GLN A 446 45.19 -1.56 -48.63
C GLN A 446 44.48 -0.71 -49.69
N LEU A 447 43.50 -1.28 -50.41
CA LEU A 447 42.70 -0.54 -51.39
C LEU A 447 41.96 0.66 -50.79
N LEU A 448 41.53 0.55 -49.52
CA LEU A 448 40.87 1.64 -48.80
C LEU A 448 41.84 2.78 -48.50
N LYS A 449 43.04 2.44 -48.01
CA LYS A 449 44.11 3.41 -47.73
C LYS A 449 44.50 4.18 -48.98
N ASP A 450 44.74 3.46 -50.07
CA ASP A 450 45.29 4.04 -51.31
C ASP A 450 44.28 4.95 -52.04
N ASN A 451 42.99 4.60 -52.03
CA ASN A 451 41.99 5.29 -52.86
C ASN A 451 41.09 6.26 -52.10
N TYR A 452 40.99 6.13 -50.78
CA TYR A 452 39.96 6.83 -49.99
C TYR A 452 40.50 7.59 -48.78
N GLY A 453 41.83 7.58 -48.57
CA GLY A 453 42.49 8.36 -47.52
C GLY A 453 42.07 7.93 -46.11
N VAL A 454 41.58 6.69 -45.95
CA VAL A 454 41.25 6.12 -44.65
C VAL A 454 42.56 6.02 -43.86
N ASN A 455 42.72 6.89 -42.86
CA ASN A 455 43.84 6.83 -41.93
C ASN A 455 43.62 5.64 -41.01
N LEU A 456 44.20 4.50 -41.38
CA LEU A 456 44.31 3.34 -40.52
C LEU A 456 45.23 3.75 -39.37
N ILE A 457 44.67 4.06 -38.21
CA ILE A 457 45.46 4.39 -37.02
C ILE A 457 46.32 3.17 -36.69
N ASP A 458 47.63 3.39 -36.64
CA ASP A 458 48.62 2.38 -36.26
C ASP A 458 48.25 1.77 -34.91
N ILE A 459 48.08 0.46 -34.93
CA ILE A 459 47.98 -0.37 -33.73
C ILE A 459 49.41 -0.46 -33.17
N LYS A 460 49.62 0.08 -31.98
CA LYS A 460 50.81 -0.25 -31.18
C LYS A 460 50.62 -1.59 -30.50
#